data_AF-A0A7W1UZ28-F1
#
_entry.id   AF-A0A7W1UZ28-F1
#
_cell.length_a   1.000
_cell.length_b   1.000
_cell.length_c   1.000
_cell.angle_alpha   90.00
_cell.angle_beta   90.00
_cell.angle_gamma   90.00
#
_symmetry.space_group_name_H-M   'P 1'
#
loop_
_entity.id
_entity.type
_entity.pdbx_description
1 polymer ?
#
loop_
_entity_poly.entity_id
_entity_poly.type
_entity_poly.pdbx_seq_one_letter_code
_entity_poly.pdbx_strand_id
1 'polypeptide(L)'
;AILRYLLFLILIYIIIATLYYYGTKESKKSRFFSIGAALTTVLFMITTYFFTIYINNFSNYNELYGSIGALLIMMLYIWINSNLLLLGFELNATIHKLKSSFKT
;
A
#
# COMPACT_ATOMS: atom_id res chain seq x y z
N ALA A 1 0.74 18.49 -15.01
CA ALA A 1 0.29 18.05 -13.68
C ALA A 1 -0.28 16.63 -13.71
N ILE A 2 -1.34 16.36 -14.47
CA ILE A 2 -2.03 15.05 -14.55
C ILE A 2 -1.09 13.90 -14.92
N LEU A 3 -0.21 14.11 -15.92
CA LEU A 3 0.78 13.09 -16.33
C LEU A 3 1.70 12.66 -15.18
N ARG A 4 2.08 13.57 -14.28
CA ARG A 4 2.94 13.27 -13.13
C ARG A 4 2.24 12.36 -12.13
N TYR A 5 0.98 12.65 -11.82
CA TYR A 5 0.18 11.81 -10.91
C TYR A 5 -0.07 10.43 -11.50
N LEU A 6 -0.32 10.36 -12.81
CA LEU A 6 -0.57 9.11 -13.51
C LEU A 6 0.69 8.23 -13.57
N LEU A 7 1.86 8.82 -13.85
CA LEU A 7 3.16 8.14 -13.75
C LEU A 7 3.42 7.63 -12.33
N PHE A 8 3.13 8.44 -11.30
CA PHE A 8 3.34 8.06 -9.91
C PHE A 8 2.44 6.88 -9.49
N LEU A 9 1.18 6.87 -9.93
CA LEU A 9 0.23 5.77 -9.72
C LEU A 9 0.77 4.48 -10.33
N ILE A 10 1.18 4.53 -11.60
CA ILE A 10 1.74 3.37 -12.31
C ILE A 10 2.98 2.85 -11.59
N LEU A 11 3.86 3.75 -11.14
CA LEU A 11 5.09 3.38 -10.47
C LEU A 11 4.83 2.68 -9.12
N ILE A 12 3.91 3.21 -8.30
CA ILE A 12 3.47 2.55 -7.06
C ILE A 12 2.88 1.17 -7.35
N TYR A 13 1.99 1.09 -8.35
CA TYR A 13 1.37 -0.18 -8.72
C TYR A 13 2.44 -1.22 -9.11
N ILE A 14 3.42 -0.83 -9.93
CA ILE A 14 4.53 -1.71 -10.34
C ILE A 14 5.34 -2.16 -9.14
N ILE A 15 5.66 -1.26 -8.20
CA ILE A 15 6.41 -1.62 -6.99
C ILE A 15 5.63 -2.67 -6.17
N ILE A 16 4.35 -2.43 -5.90
CA ILE A 16 3.52 -3.35 -5.11
C ILE A 16 3.36 -4.70 -5.84
N ALA A 17 3.09 -4.67 -7.14
CA ALA A 17 2.95 -5.88 -7.96
C ALA A 17 4.24 -6.70 -7.96
N THR A 18 5.39 -6.04 -8.10
CA THR A 18 6.71 -6.66 -8.04
C THR A 18 6.95 -7.30 -6.68
N LEU A 19 6.62 -6.59 -5.60
CA LEU A 19 6.77 -7.07 -4.24
C LEU A 19 5.89 -8.30 -3.96
N TYR A 20 4.67 -8.32 -4.49
CA TYR A 20 3.76 -9.47 -4.39
C TYR A 20 4.19 -10.65 -5.25
N TYR A 21 4.78 -10.39 -6.42
CA TYR A 21 5.30 -11.42 -7.30
C TYR A 21 6.51 -12.14 -6.69
N TYR A 22 7.48 -11.38 -6.15
CA TYR A 22 8.68 -11.95 -5.52
C TYR A 22 8.44 -12.44 -4.09
N GLY A 23 7.41 -11.94 -3.39
CA GLY A 23 7.13 -12.28 -1.99
C GLY A 23 6.68 -13.72 -1.75
N THR A 24 6.32 -14.50 -2.78
CA THR A 24 5.80 -15.87 -2.62
C THR A 24 6.41 -16.86 -3.61
N LYS A 25 7.06 -17.92 -3.10
CA LYS A 25 7.59 -19.03 -3.92
C LYS A 25 6.49 -19.77 -4.71
N GLU A 26 5.27 -19.84 -4.18
CA GLU A 26 4.11 -20.47 -4.84
C GLU A 26 3.44 -19.60 -5.92
N SER A 27 3.72 -18.28 -5.92
CA SER A 27 3.16 -17.31 -6.88
C SER A 27 3.83 -17.34 -8.25
N LYS A 28 4.79 -18.23 -8.51
CA LYS A 28 5.36 -18.41 -9.86
C LYS A 28 4.33 -18.76 -10.94
N LYS A 29 3.10 -19.17 -10.57
CA LYS A 29 1.96 -19.36 -11.48
C LYS A 29 0.92 -18.22 -11.48
N SER A 30 1.09 -17.20 -10.64
CA SER A 30 0.15 -16.08 -10.51
C SER A 30 0.46 -14.96 -11.50
N ARG A 31 -0.58 -14.31 -12.04
CA ARG A 31 -0.44 -13.22 -13.01
C ARG A 31 0.26 -12.03 -12.35
N PHE A 32 1.14 -11.36 -13.12
CA PHE A 32 1.79 -10.10 -12.75
C PHE A 32 0.78 -9.01 -12.34
N PHE A 33 -0.45 -9.09 -12.88
CA PHE A 33 -1.59 -8.27 -12.50
C PHE A 33 -2.44 -8.98 -11.46
N SER A 34 -2.36 -8.54 -10.20
CA SER A 34 -3.12 -9.10 -9.08
C SER A 34 -4.19 -8.13 -8.58
N ILE A 35 -5.35 -8.68 -8.22
CA ILE A 35 -6.44 -7.96 -7.53
C ILE A 35 -5.95 -7.39 -6.20
N GLY A 36 -5.06 -8.10 -5.49
CA GLY A 36 -4.44 -7.62 -4.26
C GLY A 36 -3.62 -6.36 -4.49
N ALA A 37 -2.79 -6.33 -5.54
CA ALA A 37 -1.97 -5.16 -5.85
C ALA A 37 -2.82 -3.93 -6.22
N ALA A 38 -3.93 -4.14 -6.94
CA ALA A 38 -4.87 -3.07 -7.26
C ALA A 38 -5.53 -2.50 -5.99
N LEU A 39 -6.01 -3.37 -5.09
CA LEU A 39 -6.61 -2.95 -3.82
C LEU A 39 -5.61 -2.16 -2.97
N THR A 40 -4.39 -2.67 -2.79
CA THR A 40 -3.36 -1.99 -2.00
C THR A 40 -3.01 -0.63 -2.58
N THR A 41 -2.93 -0.50 -3.91
CA THR A 41 -2.67 0.79 -4.56
C THR A 41 -3.78 1.80 -4.28
N VAL A 42 -5.05 1.38 -4.36
CA VAL A 42 -6.20 2.25 -4.05
C VAL A 42 -6.18 2.67 -2.58
N LEU A 43 -5.98 1.74 -1.65
CA LEU A 43 -5.93 2.06 -0.23
C LEU A 43 -4.72 2.95 0.10
N PHE A 44 -3.57 2.73 -0.54
CA PHE A 44 -2.39 3.59 -0.39
C PHE A 44 -2.68 5.04 -0.81
N MET A 45 -3.42 5.24 -1.92
CA MET A 45 -3.85 6.58 -2.34
C MET A 45 -4.78 7.24 -1.33
N ILE A 46 -5.75 6.48 -0.82
CA ILE A 46 -6.69 6.95 0.19
C ILE A 46 -5.93 7.36 1.46
N THR A 47 -5.04 6.51 1.97
CA THR A 47 -4.21 6.80 3.14
C THR A 47 -3.33 8.02 2.91
N THR A 48 -2.71 8.16 1.73
CA THR A 48 -1.87 9.33 1.41
C THR A 48 -2.68 10.63 1.38
N TYR A 49 -3.92 10.58 0.87
CA TYR A 49 -4.84 11.72 0.89
C TYR A 49 -5.24 12.11 2.32
N PHE A 50 -5.68 11.15 3.13
CA PHE A 50 -6.03 11.40 4.54
C PHE A 50 -4.82 11.90 5.35
N PHE A 51 -3.65 11.35 5.09
CA PHE A 51 -2.41 11.75 5.75
C PHE A 51 -2.02 13.20 5.42
N THR A 52 -2.28 13.66 4.19
CA THR A 52 -2.07 15.05 3.81
C THR A 52 -2.97 15.99 4.61
N ILE A 53 -4.26 15.64 4.77
CA ILE A 53 -5.20 16.39 5.61
C ILE A 53 -4.72 16.41 7.06
N TYR A 54 -4.26 15.27 7.56
CA TYR A 54 -3.77 15.14 8.93
C TYR A 54 -2.55 16.03 9.21
N ILE A 55 -1.56 16.04 8.32
CA ILE A 55 -0.37 16.91 8.44
C ILE A 55 -0.74 18.40 8.34
N ASN A 56 -1.67 18.77 7.45
CA ASN A 56 -2.06 20.18 7.30
C ASN A 56 -2.69 20.76 8.58
N ASN A 57 -3.37 19.93 9.38
CA ASN A 57 -3.91 20.33 10.67
C ASN A 57 -2.86 20.29 11.81
N PHE A 58 -1.64 19.81 11.53
CA PHE A 58 -0.60 19.56 12.53
C PHE A 58 0.18 20.82 12.95
N SER A 59 -0.04 21.97 12.30
CA SER A 59 0.68 23.23 12.60
C SER A 59 0.65 23.60 14.08
N ASN A 60 -0.46 23.32 14.80
CA ASN A 60 -0.61 23.65 16.22
C ASN A 60 0.04 22.61 17.17
N TYR A 61 0.25 21.37 16.73
CA TYR A 61 0.88 20.32 17.53
C TYR A 61 2.41 20.34 17.47
N ASN A 62 2.97 20.92 16.40
CA ASN A 62 4.41 21.08 16.22
C ASN A 62 5.06 21.99 17.28
N GLU A 63 4.32 22.95 17.84
CA GLU A 63 4.84 23.87 18.87
C GLU A 63 5.09 23.17 20.23
N LEU A 64 4.33 22.12 20.55
CA LEU A 64 4.44 21.39 21.83
C LEU A 64 5.42 20.22 21.79
N TYR A 65 5.45 19.47 20.69
CA TYR A 65 6.22 18.22 20.58
C TYR A 65 7.32 18.25 19.51
N GLY A 66 7.42 19.32 18.73
CA GLY A 66 8.47 19.53 17.73
C GLY A 66 8.76 18.30 16.87
N SER A 67 10.04 17.90 16.84
CA SER A 67 10.53 16.76 16.06
C SER A 67 9.99 15.40 16.49
N ILE A 68 9.62 15.22 17.77
CA ILE A 68 9.06 13.96 18.29
C ILE A 68 7.66 13.72 17.72
N GLY A 69 6.86 14.79 17.61
CA GLY A 69 5.55 14.74 16.97
C GLY A 69 5.66 14.30 15.51
N ALA A 70 6.55 14.93 14.73
CA ALA A 70 6.77 14.56 13.33
C ALA A 70 7.20 13.08 13.16
N LEU A 71 8.06 12.57 14.04
CA LEU A 71 8.49 11.18 14.02
C LEU A 71 7.34 10.21 14.30
N LEU A 72 6.51 10.49 15.32
CA LEU A 72 5.35 9.66 15.65
C LEU A 72 4.35 9.55 14.49
N ILE A 73 4.10 10.66 13.80
CA ILE A 73 3.21 10.69 12.64
C ILE A 73 3.77 9.89 11.48
N MET A 74 5.08 10.03 11.22
CA MET A 74 5.78 9.25 10.21
C MET A 74 5.72 7.74 10.53
N MET A 75 5.91 7.37 11.80
CA MET A 75 5.76 5.97 12.25
C MET A 75 4.35 5.46 12.02
N LEU A 76 3.33 6.25 12.36
CA LEU A 76 1.93 5.89 12.15
C LEU A 76 1.61 5.73 10.66
N TYR A 77 2.14 6.60 9.81
CA TYR A 77 2.02 6.48 8.35
C TYR A 77 2.61 5.19 7.81
N ILE A 78 3.86 4.89 8.19
CA ILE A 78 4.55 3.67 7.76
C ILE A 78 3.79 2.44 8.27
N TRP A 79 3.33 2.48 9.53
CA TRP A 79 2.58 1.39 10.14
C TRP A 79 1.28 1.10 9.40
N ILE A 80 0.46 2.12 9.08
CA ILE A 80 -0.77 1.94 8.31
C ILE A 80 -0.46 1.36 6.93
N ASN A 81 0.50 1.94 6.20
CA ASN A 81 0.85 1.45 4.86
C ASN A 81 1.40 0.02 4.87
N SER A 82 2.12 -0.38 5.92
CA SER A 82 2.60 -1.76 6.09
C SER A 82 1.44 -2.74 6.25
N ASN A 83 0.43 -2.38 7.07
CA ASN A 83 -0.78 -3.20 7.24
C ASN A 83 -1.57 -3.33 5.93
N LEU A 84 -1.70 -2.25 5.16
CA LEU A 84 -2.32 -2.28 3.82
C LEU A 84 -1.61 -3.26 2.88
N LEU A 85 -0.28 -3.24 2.90
CA LEU A 85 0.55 -4.09 2.06
C LEU A 85 0.37 -5.57 2.43
N LEU A 86 0.32 -5.90 3.73
CA LEU A 86 0.05 -7.26 4.20
C LEU A 86 -1.36 -7.72 3.82
N LEU A 87 -2.36 -6.87 3.99
CA LEU A 87 -3.75 -7.18 3.67
C LEU A 87 -3.95 -7.52 2.19
N GLY A 88 -3.41 -6.71 1.28
CA GLY A 88 -3.51 -7.01 -0.15
C GLY A 88 -2.73 -8.26 -0.57
N PHE A 89 -1.65 -8.58 0.16
CA PHE A 89 -0.89 -9.80 -0.06
C PHE A 89 -1.69 -11.04 0.39
N GLU A 90 -2.31 -11.01 1.57
CA GLU A 90 -3.20 -12.08 2.03
C GLU A 90 -4.39 -12.29 1.10
N LEU A 91 -4.98 -11.22 0.60
CA LEU A 91 -6.05 -11.29 -0.39
C LEU A 91 -5.58 -12.01 -1.66
N ASN A 92 -4.41 -11.63 -2.18
CA ASN A 92 -3.84 -12.27 -3.37
C ASN A 92 -3.57 -13.77 -3.14
N ALA A 93 -3.00 -14.12 -1.98
CA ALA A 93 -2.73 -15.50 -1.59
C ALA A 93 -4.03 -16.33 -1.48
N THR A 94 -5.08 -15.76 -0.87
CA THR A 94 -6.38 -16.41 -0.68
C THR A 94 -7.07 -16.69 -2.02
N ILE A 95 -7.07 -15.71 -2.93
CA ILE A 95 -7.60 -15.89 -4.30
C ILE A 95 -6.85 -16.98 -5.05
N HIS A 96 -5.52 -17.00 -4.93
CA HIS A 96 -4.69 -18.04 -5.56
C HIS A 96 -5.02 -19.43 -5.01
N LYS A 97 -5.12 -19.56 -3.68
CA LYS A 97 -5.47 -20.81 -2.99
C LYS A 97 -6.84 -21.34 -3.43
N LEU A 98 -7.86 -20.48 -3.44
CA LEU A 98 -9.22 -20.82 -3.92
C LEU A 98 -9.19 -21.31 -5.36
N LYS A 99 -8.49 -20.60 -6.26
CA LYS A 99 -8.38 -20.99 -7.67
C LYS A 99 -7.68 -22.34 -7.85
N SER A 100 -6.70 -22.67 -7.02
CA SER A 100 -6.02 -23.99 -7.07
C SER A 100 -6.93 -25.12 -6.59
N SER A 101 -7.74 -24.88 -5.55
CA SER A 101 -8.66 -25.86 -4.98
C SER A 101 -9.78 -26.25 -5.94
N PHE A 102 -10.26 -25.32 -6.78
CA PHE A 102 -11.27 -25.61 -7.80
C PHE A 102 -10.72 -26.37 -9.02
N LYS A 103 -9.39 -26.46 -9.17
CA LYS A 103 -8.75 -27.14 -10.32
C LYS A 103 -8.40 -28.61 -10.02
N THR A 104 -8.61 -29.07 -8.79
CA THR A 104 -8.44 -30.47 -8.37
C THR A 104 -9.82 -31.10 -8.23
#